data_AF-A0A4S0IEG0-F1
#
_entry.id   AF-A0A4S0IEG0-F1
#
_cell.length_a   1.000
_cell.length_b   1.000
_cell.length_c   1.000
_cell.angle_alpha   90.00
_cell.angle_beta   90.00
_cell.angle_gamma   90.00
#
_symmetry.space_group_name_H-M   'P 1'
#
loop_
_entity.id
_entity.type
_entity.pdbx_description
1 polymer ?
#
loop_
_entity_poly.entity_id
_entity_poly.type
_entity_poly.pdbx_seq_one_letter_code
_entity_poly.pdbx_strand_id
1 'polypeptide(L)'
;VPEGVFDSGGTGTNPVEARAVAEAIIRHAKVNPQETLGVATFSVSQRRAIQDELEALRRLNPDTEEFFHAHPSEPFFVKNLENVQGDERDVIMISVGYAKNAQGYMA
;
A
#
# COMPACT_ATOMS: atom_id res chain seq x y z
N VAL A 1 6.30 -4.33 10.03
CA VAL A 1 6.35 -5.70 9.43
C VAL A 1 7.59 -6.40 9.97
N PRO A 2 7.49 -7.60 10.59
CA PRO A 2 8.61 -8.19 11.35
C PRO A 2 9.83 -8.66 10.54
N GLU A 3 9.80 -8.65 9.20
CA GLU A 3 10.92 -9.13 8.35
C GLU A 3 11.22 -8.22 7.14
N GLY A 4 10.86 -6.94 7.22
CA GLY A 4 11.23 -6.00 6.17
C GLY A 4 12.74 -5.82 6.11
N VAL A 5 13.35 -6.04 4.94
CA VAL A 5 14.74 -5.67 4.63
C VAL A 5 14.69 -4.41 3.77
N PHE A 6 15.30 -3.34 4.26
CA PHE A 6 15.45 -2.10 3.50
C PHE A 6 16.59 -2.30 2.52
N ASP A 7 16.32 -2.18 1.22
CA ASP A 7 17.39 -2.20 0.23
C ASP A 7 18.13 -0.86 0.25
N SER A 8 19.14 -0.76 1.11
CA SER A 8 20.08 0.36 1.17
C SER A 8 20.99 0.45 -0.06
N GLY A 9 20.82 -0.44 -1.05
CA GLY A 9 21.63 -0.59 -2.26
C GLY A 9 21.14 0.16 -3.50
N GLY A 10 20.01 0.90 -3.47
CA GLY A 10 19.75 1.91 -4.52
C GLY A 10 18.32 2.25 -4.93
N THR A 11 17.27 1.56 -4.47
CA THR A 11 15.90 1.82 -4.95
C THR A 11 14.99 2.56 -3.95
N GLY A 12 15.33 2.55 -2.65
CA GLY A 12 14.50 3.14 -1.59
C GLY A 12 13.13 2.47 -1.44
N THR A 13 13.07 1.15 -1.69
CA THR A 13 11.85 0.33 -1.58
C THR A 13 12.02 -0.79 -0.54
N ASN A 14 10.94 -1.11 0.15
CA ASN A 14 10.81 -2.27 1.02
C ASN A 14 9.79 -3.23 0.40
N PRO A 15 10.23 -4.21 -0.42
CA PRO A 15 9.32 -5.10 -1.15
C PRO A 15 8.48 -5.98 -0.22
N VAL A 16 9.02 -6.35 0.95
CA VAL A 16 8.28 -7.13 1.96
C VAL A 16 7.11 -6.32 2.51
N GLU A 17 7.34 -5.04 2.81
CA GLU A 17 6.26 -4.15 3.22
C GLU A 17 5.28 -3.87 2.08
N ALA A 18 5.77 -3.69 0.85
CA ALA A 18 4.92 -3.45 -0.31
C ALA A 18 3.91 -4.59 -0.51
N ARG A 19 4.39 -5.83 -0.45
CA ARG A 19 3.54 -7.04 -0.49
C ARG A 19 2.59 -7.11 0.69
N ALA A 20 3.05 -6.86 1.91
CA ALA A 20 2.19 -6.89 3.10
C ALA A 20 1.05 -5.85 3.02
N VAL A 21 1.34 -4.67 2.50
CA VAL A 21 0.33 -3.62 2.25
C VAL A 21 -0.64 -4.05 1.16
N ALA A 22 -0.15 -4.61 0.04
CA ALA A 22 -1.01 -5.14 -1.01
C ALA A 22 -1.95 -6.25 -0.51
N GLU A 23 -1.46 -7.18 0.30
CA GLU A 23 -2.28 -8.23 0.94
C GLU A 23 -3.32 -7.63 1.91
N ALA A 24 -2.96 -6.56 2.65
CA ALA A 24 -3.88 -5.86 3.52
C ALA A 24 -5.01 -5.14 2.74
N ILE A 25 -4.69 -4.54 1.59
CA ILE A 25 -5.68 -3.90 0.70
C ILE A 25 -6.69 -4.94 0.22
N ILE A 26 -6.23 -6.10 -0.27
CA ILE A 26 -7.11 -7.18 -0.73
C ILE A 26 -7.97 -7.70 0.42
N ARG A 27 -7.41 -7.84 1.62
CA ARG A 27 -8.17 -8.25 2.81
C ARG A 27 -9.27 -7.23 3.15
N HIS A 28 -8.95 -5.94 3.13
CA HIS A 28 -9.93 -4.87 3.36
C HIS A 28 -11.05 -4.94 2.34
N ALA A 29 -10.72 -5.06 1.05
CA ALA A 29 -11.70 -5.18 -0.03
C ALA A 29 -12.67 -6.35 0.16
N LYS A 30 -12.24 -7.44 0.82
CA LYS A 30 -13.12 -8.60 1.09
C LYS A 30 -13.92 -8.47 2.39
N VAL A 31 -13.34 -7.90 3.44
CA VAL A 31 -13.91 -7.90 4.79
C VAL A 31 -14.76 -6.66 5.05
N ASN A 32 -14.31 -5.49 4.57
CA ASN A 32 -14.93 -4.19 4.78
C ASN A 32 -15.17 -3.45 3.45
N PRO A 33 -15.85 -4.05 2.45
CA PRO A 33 -16.02 -3.43 1.13
C PRO A 33 -16.83 -2.12 1.13
N GLN A 34 -17.50 -1.80 2.23
CA GLN A 34 -18.33 -0.60 2.37
C GLN A 34 -17.52 0.62 2.83
N GLU A 35 -16.33 0.41 3.40
CA GLU A 35 -15.45 1.45 3.91
C GLU A 35 -14.46 1.87 2.83
N THR A 36 -14.41 3.17 2.55
CA THR A 36 -13.46 3.73 1.60
C THR A 36 -12.02 3.56 2.10
N LEU A 37 -11.11 3.26 1.18
CA LEU A 37 -9.70 2.99 1.50
C LEU A 37 -8.76 3.89 0.72
N GLY A 38 -7.77 4.43 1.44
CA GLY A 38 -6.62 5.10 0.86
C GLY A 38 -5.31 4.53 1.38
N VAL A 39 -4.28 4.56 0.54
CA VAL A 39 -2.92 4.16 0.91
C VAL A 39 -1.98 5.35 0.71
N ALA A 40 -1.32 5.75 1.79
CA ALA A 40 -0.33 6.80 1.80
C ALA A 40 1.09 6.20 1.90
N THR A 41 2.01 6.65 1.06
CA THR A 41 3.39 6.16 1.02
C THR A 41 4.41 7.27 1.25
N PHE A 42 5.55 6.96 1.85
CA PHE A 42 6.60 7.95 2.11
C PHE A 42 7.48 8.21 0.88
N SER A 43 7.65 7.22 0.01
CA SER A 43 8.42 7.36 -1.24
C SER A 43 7.59 7.00 -2.47
N VAL A 44 7.95 7.60 -3.61
CA VAL A 44 7.36 7.30 -4.93
C VAL A 44 7.75 5.89 -5.38
N SER A 45 8.95 5.42 -5.05
CA SER A 45 9.40 4.07 -5.38
C SER A 45 8.60 3.02 -4.60
N GLN A 46 8.34 3.25 -3.31
CA GLN A 46 7.48 2.37 -2.51
C GLN A 46 6.04 2.36 -3.00
N ARG A 47 5.53 3.52 -3.43
CA ARG A 47 4.21 3.64 -4.08
C ARG A 47 4.09 2.69 -5.28
N ARG A 48 5.09 2.68 -6.15
CA ARG A 48 5.13 1.81 -7.33
C ARG A 48 5.20 0.34 -6.92
N ALA A 49 6.07 -0.02 -5.98
CA ALA A 49 6.18 -1.39 -5.49
C ALA A 49 4.85 -1.92 -4.94
N ILE A 50 4.10 -1.11 -4.19
CA ILE A 50 2.76 -1.47 -3.69
C ILE A 50 1.78 -1.65 -4.85
N GLN A 51 1.79 -0.76 -5.84
CA GLN A 51 0.90 -0.85 -7.00
C GLN A 51 1.16 -2.13 -7.81
N ASP A 52 2.43 -2.49 -8.02
CA ASP A 52 2.82 -3.68 -8.77
C ASP A 52 2.35 -4.97 -8.06
N GLU A 53 2.58 -5.07 -6.75
CA GLU A 53 2.12 -6.19 -5.92
C GLU A 53 0.58 -6.27 -5.86
N LEU A 54 -0.09 -5.12 -5.74
CA LEU A 54 -1.55 -5.05 -5.73
C LEU A 54 -2.15 -5.51 -7.05
N GLU A 55 -1.57 -5.11 -8.18
CA GLU A 55 -2.03 -5.52 -9.51
C GLU A 55 -1.92 -7.05 -9.67
N ALA A 56 -0.81 -7.64 -9.20
CA ALA A 56 -0.63 -9.09 -9.19
C ALA A 56 -1.69 -9.79 -8.33
N LEU A 57 -2.00 -9.28 -7.13
CA LEU A 57 -2.99 -9.90 -6.27
C LEU A 57 -4.43 -9.70 -6.76
N ARG A 58 -4.76 -8.58 -7.40
CA ARG A 58 -6.09 -8.35 -8.00
C ARG A 58 -6.41 -9.36 -9.08
N ARG A 59 -5.43 -9.70 -9.94
CA ARG A 59 -5.59 -10.79 -10.93
C ARG A 59 -5.91 -12.14 -10.30
N LEU A 60 -5.41 -12.40 -9.09
CA LEU A 60 -5.67 -13.63 -8.33
C LEU A 60 -6.96 -13.56 -7.50
N ASN A 61 -7.55 -12.38 -7.33
CA ASN A 61 -8.73 -12.12 -6.51
C ASN A 61 -9.76 -11.26 -7.28
N PRO A 62 -10.32 -11.78 -8.40
CA PRO A 62 -11.26 -11.02 -9.22
C PRO A 62 -12.54 -10.63 -8.48
N ASP A 63 -12.85 -11.31 -7.37
CA ASP A 63 -13.94 -10.98 -6.44
C ASP A 63 -13.78 -9.60 -5.78
N THR A 64 -12.57 -9.03 -5.77
CA THR A 64 -12.29 -7.71 -5.18
C THR A 64 -12.50 -6.54 -6.14
N GLU A 65 -12.78 -6.78 -7.42
CA GLU A 65 -12.91 -5.72 -8.43
C GLU A 65 -14.07 -4.76 -8.13
N GLU A 66 -15.18 -5.27 -7.58
CA GLU A 66 -16.33 -4.44 -7.19
C GLU A 66 -15.92 -3.34 -6.21
N PHE A 67 -15.05 -3.64 -5.24
CA PHE A 67 -14.56 -2.66 -4.26
C PHE A 67 -13.82 -1.49 -4.92
N PHE A 68 -12.95 -1.77 -5.89
CA PHE A 68 -12.18 -0.73 -6.58
C PHE A 68 -13.05 0.16 -7.48
N HIS A 69 -14.29 -0.24 -7.73
CA HIS A 69 -15.29 0.51 -8.49
C HIS A 69 -16.46 1.03 -7.63
N ALA A 70 -16.55 0.64 -6.35
CA ALA A 70 -17.70 0.87 -5.49
C ALA A 70 -17.94 2.34 -5.12
N HIS A 71 -16.87 3.15 -5.10
CA HIS A 71 -16.92 4.55 -4.66
C HIS A 71 -16.48 5.52 -5.76
N PRO A 72 -17.36 5.88 -6.72
CA PRO A 72 -17.00 6.78 -7.82
C PRO A 72 -16.61 8.19 -7.36
N SER A 73 -17.19 8.68 -6.25
CA SER A 73 -16.87 9.98 -5.67
C SER A 73 -15.59 9.96 -4.83
N GLU A 74 -15.24 8.81 -4.25
CA GLU A 74 -14.12 8.62 -3.33
C GLU A 74 -13.31 7.38 -3.72
N PRO A 75 -12.69 7.38 -4.91
CA PRO A 75 -12.05 6.18 -5.45
C PRO A 75 -10.88 5.73 -4.57
N PHE A 76 -10.64 4.43 -4.53
CA PHE A 76 -9.43 3.88 -3.92
C PHE A 76 -8.17 4.53 -4.52
N PHE A 77 -7.17 4.81 -3.67
CA PHE A 77 -5.91 5.39 -4.12
C PHE A 77 -4.69 4.81 -3.43
N VAL A 78 -3.55 4.91 -4.13
CA VAL A 78 -2.20 4.76 -3.58
C VAL A 78 -1.41 6.01 -3.97
N LYS A 79 -1.13 6.89 -3.00
CA LYS A 79 -0.46 8.18 -3.20
C LYS A 79 0.71 8.33 -2.23
N ASN A 80 1.69 9.15 -2.60
CA ASN A 80 2.74 9.58 -1.67
C ASN A 80 2.22 10.71 -0.76
N LEU A 81 2.84 10.89 0.41
CA LEU A 81 2.41 11.88 1.41
C LEU A 81 2.27 13.32 0.88
N GLU A 82 3.13 13.73 -0.05
CA GLU A 82 3.04 15.05 -0.71
C GLU A 82 1.71 15.25 -1.46
N ASN A 83 1.13 14.16 -1.99
CA ASN A 83 -0.04 14.17 -2.85
C ASN A 83 -1.32 13.70 -2.14
N VAL A 84 -1.24 13.30 -0.86
CA VAL A 84 -2.38 12.78 -0.08
C VAL A 84 -3.08 13.87 0.75
N GLN A 85 -2.53 15.09 0.77
CA GLN A 85 -3.07 16.17 1.59
C GLN A 85 -4.49 16.54 1.14
N GLY A 86 -5.44 16.47 2.07
CA GLY A 86 -6.86 16.76 1.82
C GLY A 86 -7.64 15.56 1.26
N ASP A 87 -7.02 14.40 1.08
CA ASP A 87 -7.76 13.15 0.88
C ASP A 87 -8.24 12.60 2.23
N GLU A 88 -9.52 12.26 2.31
CA GLU A 88 -10.16 11.64 3.48
C GLU A 88 -10.73 10.28 3.09
N ARG A 89 -10.56 9.28 3.95
CA ARG A 89 -11.12 7.93 3.76
C ARG A 89 -11.50 7.37 5.12
N ASP A 90 -12.45 6.44 5.13
CA ASP A 90 -12.81 5.70 6.34
C ASP A 90 -11.60 4.97 6.91
N VAL A 91 -10.75 4.43 6.01
CA VAL A 91 -9.49 3.78 6.36
C VAL A 91 -8.33 4.36 5.55
N ILE A 92 -7.26 4.76 6.25
CA ILE A 92 -5.97 5.11 5.65
C ILE A 92 -4.89 4.13 6.11
N MET A 93 -4.27 3.44 5.15
CA MET A 93 -3.07 2.64 5.39
C MET A 93 -1.83 3.48 5.10
N ILE A 94 -0.88 3.51 6.04
CA ILE A 94 0.37 4.24 5.89
C ILE A 94 1.51 3.24 5.67
N SER A 95 2.11 3.27 4.48
CA SER A 95 3.36 2.57 4.20
C SER A 95 4.54 3.52 4.34
N VAL A 96 5.40 3.21 5.29
CA VAL A 96 6.54 4.06 5.63
C VAL A 96 7.75 3.71 4.78
N GLY A 97 7.83 2.48 4.26
CA GLY A 97 8.94 2.03 3.43
C GLY A 97 10.25 1.84 4.20
N TYR A 98 10.26 2.13 5.51
CA TYR A 98 11.40 1.93 6.38
C TYR A 98 11.40 0.50 6.91
N ALA A 99 12.47 -0.21 6.60
CA ALA A 99 12.83 -1.44 7.26
C ALA A 99 14.13 -1.20 8.03
N LYS A 100 14.32 -1.93 9.13
CA LYS A 100 15.63 -1.95 9.79
C LYS A 100 16.63 -2.48 8.76
N ASN A 101 17.76 -1.80 8.58
CA ASN A 101 18.87 -2.41 7.87
C ASN A 101 19.38 -3.64 8.64
N ALA A 102 20.27 -4.45 8.03
CA ALA A 102 20.81 -5.66 8.67
C ALA A 102 21.49 -5.40 10.03
N GLN A 103 21.82 -4.13 10.35
CA GLN A 103 22.39 -3.70 11.63
C GLN A 103 21.36 -3.16 12.64
N GLY A 104 20.06 -3.20 12.34
CA GLY A 104 19.00 -2.79 13.28
C GLY A 104 18.75 -1.28 13.36
N TYR A 105 19.42 -0.48 12.53
CA TYR A 105 19.22 0.97 12.48
C TYR A 105 18.02 1.31 11.59
N MET A 106 17.27 2.33 12.03
CA MET A 106 16.28 2.99 11.18
C MET A 106 17.05 3.87 10.19
N ALA A 107 16.85 3.64 8.90
CA ALA A 107 17.34 4.49 7.82
C ALA A 107 16.14 4.82 6.93
#